data_AF-A0A947A144-F1
#
_entry.id   AF-A0A947A144-F1
#
_cell.length_a   1.000
_cell.length_b   1.000
_cell.length_c   1.000
_cell.angle_alpha   90.00
_cell.angle_beta   90.00
_cell.angle_gamma   90.00
#
_symmetry.space_group_name_H-M   'P 1'
#
loop_
_entity.id
_entity.type
_entity.pdbx_description
1 polymer ?
#
loop_
_entity_poly.entity_id
_entity_poly.type
_entity_poly.pdbx_seq_one_letter_code
_entity_poly.pdbx_strand_id
1 'polypeptide(L)'
;MIKHYRNYTLYLLIICSFFCYGQQNSVADTLVKKQTLLLKKMIIPLSLTASALAINNSKFEEDLQPRINRDLTTNIDDYTRYVPLAAIYIADGFGVPAQNHWFDQTKNAALSLIITQLVTKGLKANIDKERPNGEDNRAFPSGHTSAAFASATLLFEEFRDSAPILA
;
A
#
# COMPACT_ATOMS: atom_id res chain seq x y z
N MET A 1 -28.57 51.94 -1.78
CA MET A 1 -27.25 52.32 -1.23
C MET A 1 -26.20 51.22 -1.45
N ILE A 2 -26.07 50.65 -2.67
CA ILE A 2 -25.28 49.42 -2.93
C ILE A 2 -24.44 49.58 -4.22
N LYS A 3 -23.68 50.67 -4.36
CA LYS A 3 -22.82 50.88 -5.56
C LYS A 3 -21.36 51.23 -5.25
N HIS A 4 -20.94 51.30 -3.99
CA HIS A 4 -19.57 51.71 -3.63
C HIS A 4 -18.61 50.60 -3.17
N TYR A 5 -19.11 49.42 -2.80
CA TYR A 5 -18.25 48.29 -2.35
C TYR A 5 -17.68 47.42 -3.48
N ARG A 6 -18.16 47.58 -4.72
CA ARG A 6 -17.79 46.73 -5.86
C ARG A 6 -16.38 46.99 -6.39
N ASN A 7 -15.82 48.17 -6.13
CA ASN A 7 -14.52 48.56 -6.68
C ASN A 7 -13.36 48.00 -5.81
N TYR A 8 -13.47 48.02 -4.48
CA TYR A 8 -12.44 47.48 -3.58
C TYR A 8 -12.35 45.95 -3.61
N THR A 9 -13.46 45.24 -3.87
CA THR A 9 -13.48 43.78 -4.05
C THR A 9 -12.72 43.34 -5.30
N LEU A 10 -12.78 44.12 -6.38
CA LEU A 10 -11.99 43.89 -7.59
C LEU A 10 -10.48 44.10 -7.36
N TYR A 11 -10.09 45.16 -6.62
CA TYR A 11 -8.67 45.37 -6.26
C TYR A 11 -8.13 44.26 -5.33
N LEU A 12 -8.95 43.78 -4.38
CA LEU A 12 -8.58 42.67 -3.49
C LEU A 12 -8.37 41.36 -4.27
N LEU A 13 -9.21 41.07 -5.27
CA LEU A 13 -9.08 39.89 -6.13
C LEU A 13 -7.85 39.96 -7.04
N ILE A 14 -7.50 41.15 -7.55
CA ILE A 14 -6.30 41.36 -8.38
C ILE A 14 -5.01 41.24 -7.54
N ILE A 15 -5.00 41.73 -6.30
CA ILE A 15 -3.84 41.56 -5.39
C ILE A 15 -3.66 40.10 -5.00
N CYS A 16 -4.75 39.34 -4.82
CA CYS A 16 -4.72 37.92 -4.51
C CYS A 16 -4.17 37.08 -5.67
N SER A 17 -4.49 37.44 -6.92
CA SER A 17 -3.93 36.76 -8.10
C SER A 17 -2.44 37.08 -8.34
N PHE A 18 -1.97 38.29 -8.02
CA PHE A 18 -0.53 38.63 -8.05
C PHE A 18 0.29 37.86 -7.00
N PHE A 19 -0.25 37.63 -5.79
CA PHE A 19 0.42 36.78 -4.78
C PHE A 19 0.48 35.30 -5.17
N CYS A 20 -0.50 34.81 -5.95
CA CYS A 20 -0.56 33.42 -6.40
C CYS A 20 0.48 33.08 -7.49
N TYR A 21 0.84 34.04 -8.35
CA TYR A 21 1.88 33.86 -9.38
C TYR A 21 3.29 33.69 -8.78
N GLY A 22 3.57 34.26 -7.60
CA GLY A 22 4.87 34.16 -6.94
C GLY A 22 5.19 32.78 -6.32
N GLN A 23 4.18 31.93 -6.10
CA GLN A 23 4.35 30.58 -5.50
C GLN A 23 4.43 29.44 -6.51
N GLN A 24 4.19 29.69 -7.80
CA GLN A 24 4.03 28.63 -8.80
C GLN A 24 5.33 27.85 -9.08
N ASN A 25 6.48 28.52 -9.04
CA ASN A 25 7.77 27.89 -9.35
C ASN A 25 8.24 26.92 -8.24
N SER A 26 8.13 27.30 -6.96
CA SER A 26 8.54 26.44 -5.85
C SER A 26 7.58 25.27 -5.60
N VAL A 27 6.28 25.45 -5.87
CA VAL A 27 5.29 24.38 -5.77
C VAL A 27 5.46 23.38 -6.92
N ALA A 28 5.67 23.84 -8.15
CA ALA A 28 5.92 22.96 -9.29
C ALA A 28 7.16 22.08 -9.06
N ASP A 29 8.28 22.67 -8.61
CA ASP A 29 9.51 21.92 -8.32
C ASP A 29 9.32 20.91 -7.18
N THR A 30 8.54 21.26 -6.15
CA THR A 30 8.21 20.35 -5.05
C THR A 30 7.31 19.20 -5.50
N LEU A 31 6.34 19.47 -6.38
CA LEU A 31 5.45 18.45 -6.94
C LEU A 31 6.20 17.50 -7.88
N VAL A 32 7.07 18.02 -8.75
CA VAL A 32 7.93 17.21 -9.63
C VAL A 32 8.89 16.35 -8.80
N LYS A 33 9.52 16.92 -7.76
CA LYS A 33 10.40 16.17 -6.84
C LYS A 33 9.63 15.10 -6.06
N LYS A 34 8.41 15.39 -5.60
CA LYS A 34 7.54 14.42 -4.92
C LYS A 34 7.08 13.31 -5.88
N GLN A 35 6.71 13.64 -7.11
CA GLN A 35 6.30 12.68 -8.13
C GLN A 35 7.46 11.75 -8.53
N THR A 36 8.65 12.29 -8.75
CA THR A 36 9.84 11.47 -9.03
C THR A 36 10.22 10.58 -7.84
N LEU A 37 10.07 11.06 -6.60
CA LEU A 37 10.26 10.26 -5.39
C LEU A 37 9.22 9.13 -5.29
N LEU A 38 7.95 9.41 -5.58
CA LEU A 38 6.90 8.39 -5.59
C LEU A 38 7.14 7.35 -6.67
N LEU A 39 7.52 7.76 -7.89
CA LEU A 39 7.88 6.84 -8.97
C LEU A 39 9.00 5.89 -8.53
N LYS A 40 10.06 6.41 -7.89
CA LYS A 40 11.15 5.58 -7.37
C LYS A 40 10.67 4.53 -6.35
N LYS A 41 9.74 4.90 -5.45
CA LYS A 41 9.15 3.98 -4.48
C LYS A 41 8.20 2.95 -5.13
N MET A 42 7.61 3.29 -6.27
CA MET A 42 6.69 2.41 -7.00
C MET A 42 7.37 1.44 -7.97
N ILE A 43 8.65 1.64 -8.34
CA ILE A 43 9.36 0.75 -9.28
C ILE A 43 9.31 -0.71 -8.81
N ILE A 44 9.63 -0.97 -7.54
CA ILE A 44 9.67 -2.34 -7.00
C ILE A 44 8.26 -2.96 -6.95
N PRO A 45 7.24 -2.31 -6.35
CA PRO A 45 5.87 -2.86 -6.37
C PRO A 45 5.32 -3.08 -7.78
N LEU A 46 5.58 -2.15 -8.71
CA LEU A 46 5.09 -2.26 -10.08
C LEU A 46 5.80 -3.36 -10.85
N SER A 47 7.11 -3.49 -10.72
CA SER A 47 7.86 -4.56 -11.40
C SER A 47 7.42 -5.92 -10.89
N LEU A 48 7.21 -6.07 -9.58
CA LEU A 48 6.73 -7.31 -8.98
C LEU A 48 5.30 -7.64 -9.43
N THR A 49 4.41 -6.64 -9.46
CA THR A 49 3.03 -6.81 -9.92
C THR A 49 2.96 -7.17 -11.40
N ALA A 50 3.71 -6.46 -12.24
CA ALA A 50 3.79 -6.74 -13.68
C ALA A 50 4.35 -8.16 -13.94
N SER A 51 5.36 -8.57 -13.16
CA SER A 51 5.92 -9.93 -13.24
C SER A 51 4.90 -10.99 -12.84
N ALA A 52 4.16 -10.76 -11.74
CA ALA A 52 3.11 -11.68 -11.30
C ALA A 52 1.99 -11.82 -12.34
N LEU A 53 1.59 -10.72 -12.98
CA LEU A 53 0.61 -10.74 -14.06
C LEU A 53 1.13 -11.45 -15.32
N ALA A 54 2.41 -11.27 -15.66
CA ALA A 54 3.04 -11.95 -16.79
C ALA A 54 3.21 -13.46 -16.57
N ILE A 55 3.45 -13.88 -15.32
CA ILE A 55 3.55 -15.29 -14.94
C ILE A 55 2.17 -15.96 -14.87
N ASN A 56 1.11 -15.21 -14.58
CA ASN A 56 -0.25 -15.74 -14.50
C ASN A 56 -0.69 -16.38 -15.83
N ASN A 57 -1.18 -17.62 -15.78
CA ASN A 57 -1.53 -18.48 -16.92
C ASN A 57 -0.36 -18.79 -17.87
N SER A 58 0.89 -18.63 -17.43
CA SER A 58 2.06 -19.03 -18.20
C SER A 58 2.40 -20.51 -18.00
N LYS A 59 3.16 -21.08 -18.94
CA LYS A 59 3.69 -22.46 -18.81
C LYS A 59 4.54 -22.65 -17.56
N PHE A 60 5.24 -21.61 -17.12
CA PHE A 60 6.02 -21.66 -15.89
C PHE A 60 5.14 -21.86 -14.66
N GLU A 61 3.97 -21.19 -14.61
CA GLU A 61 3.00 -21.42 -13.55
C GLU A 61 2.46 -22.85 -13.61
N GLU A 62 2.07 -23.31 -14.80
CA GLU A 62 1.54 -24.66 -15.02
C GLU A 62 2.53 -25.76 -14.57
N ASP A 63 3.82 -25.61 -14.88
CA ASP A 63 4.89 -26.52 -14.44
C ASP A 63 5.17 -26.45 -12.93
N LEU A 64 4.91 -25.31 -12.30
CA LEU A 64 5.10 -25.10 -10.87
C LEU A 64 3.93 -25.61 -10.04
N GLN A 65 2.69 -25.45 -10.52
CA GLN A 65 1.49 -25.83 -9.78
C GLN A 65 1.57 -27.24 -9.17
N PRO A 66 1.88 -28.32 -9.91
CA PRO A 66 1.95 -29.67 -9.32
C PRO A 66 3.11 -29.86 -8.34
N ARG A 67 4.13 -28.99 -8.35
CA ARG A 67 5.29 -29.06 -7.43
C ARG A 67 5.01 -28.36 -6.10
N ILE A 68 4.19 -27.32 -6.12
CA ILE A 68 3.89 -26.47 -4.97
C ILE A 68 2.52 -26.75 -4.36
N ASN A 69 1.58 -27.29 -5.13
CA ASN A 69 0.25 -27.67 -4.68
C ASN A 69 0.35 -28.92 -3.81
N ARG A 70 0.77 -28.71 -2.55
CA ARG A 70 0.76 -29.72 -1.50
C ARG A 70 -0.56 -29.63 -0.78
N ASP A 71 -1.23 -30.77 -0.64
CA ASP A 71 -2.51 -30.89 0.04
C ASP A 71 -2.31 -30.76 1.56
N LEU A 72 -2.03 -29.53 2.01
CA LEU A 72 -1.77 -29.18 3.40
C LEU A 72 -3.07 -28.69 4.03
N THR A 73 -3.73 -29.56 4.78
CA THR A 73 -4.99 -29.27 5.50
C THR A 73 -4.73 -28.64 6.87
N THR A 74 -3.90 -27.59 6.90
CA THR A 74 -3.57 -26.88 8.15
C THR A 74 -4.03 -25.44 8.06
N ASN A 75 -4.62 -24.91 9.12
CA ASN A 75 -5.06 -23.51 9.19
C ASN A 75 -3.97 -22.58 9.73
N ILE A 76 -2.70 -23.01 9.74
CA ILE A 76 -1.61 -22.24 10.37
C ILE A 76 -1.33 -20.95 9.60
N ASP A 77 -1.51 -20.98 8.29
CA ASP A 77 -1.38 -19.87 7.35
C ASP A 77 -2.45 -18.78 7.55
N ASP A 78 -3.61 -19.14 8.11
CA ASP A 78 -4.65 -18.19 8.50
C ASP A 78 -4.19 -17.23 9.59
N TYR A 79 -3.38 -17.71 10.53
CA TYR A 79 -2.87 -16.91 11.64
C TYR A 79 -1.50 -16.31 11.35
N THR A 80 -0.59 -17.09 10.76
CA THR A 80 0.80 -16.70 10.56
C THR A 80 0.96 -15.50 9.62
N ARG A 81 -0.01 -15.24 8.74
CA ARG A 81 -0.02 -14.01 7.91
C ARG A 81 -0.05 -12.70 8.73
N TYR A 82 -0.51 -12.75 9.98
CA TYR A 82 -0.56 -11.58 10.88
C TYR A 82 0.56 -11.59 11.93
N VAL A 83 1.48 -12.57 11.89
CA VAL A 83 2.64 -12.61 12.79
C VAL A 83 3.48 -11.34 12.71
N PRO A 84 3.77 -10.74 11.54
CA PRO A 84 4.51 -9.49 11.50
C PRO A 84 3.78 -8.33 12.20
N LEU A 85 2.44 -8.29 12.10
CA LEU A 85 1.65 -7.28 12.81
C LEU A 85 1.72 -7.49 14.33
N ALA A 86 1.63 -8.74 14.80
CA ALA A 86 1.81 -9.05 16.22
C ALA A 86 3.22 -8.69 16.72
N ALA A 87 4.24 -8.89 15.87
CA ALA A 87 5.62 -8.55 16.20
C ALA A 87 5.81 -7.06 16.49
N ILE A 88 5.06 -6.17 15.85
CA ILE A 88 5.09 -4.72 16.13
C ILE A 88 4.76 -4.45 17.59
N TYR A 89 3.61 -4.94 18.06
CA TYR A 89 3.14 -4.69 19.42
C TYR A 89 3.98 -5.43 20.48
N ILE A 90 4.52 -6.60 20.14
CA ILE A 90 5.45 -7.31 21.01
C ILE A 90 6.73 -6.50 21.18
N ALA A 91 7.31 -6.00 20.09
CA ALA A 91 8.52 -5.18 20.12
C ALA A 91 8.32 -3.88 20.92
N ASP A 92 7.17 -3.22 20.75
CA ASP A 92 6.76 -2.07 21.58
C ASP A 92 6.69 -2.43 23.07
N GLY A 93 6.12 -3.59 23.41
CA GLY A 93 6.06 -4.10 24.78
C GLY A 93 7.43 -4.36 25.42
N PHE A 94 8.43 -4.68 24.60
CA PHE A 94 9.83 -4.80 25.01
C PHE A 94 10.61 -3.48 24.96
N GLY A 95 9.96 -2.37 24.60
CA GLY A 95 10.58 -1.04 24.55
C GLY A 95 11.49 -0.82 23.35
N VAL A 96 11.34 -1.61 22.28
CA VAL A 96 12.03 -1.34 21.02
C VAL A 96 11.47 -0.04 20.44
N PRO A 97 12.32 0.95 20.11
CA PRO A 97 11.83 2.24 19.64
C PRO A 97 11.21 2.12 18.25
N ALA A 98 9.89 2.14 18.16
CA ALA A 98 9.18 2.23 16.89
C ALA A 98 9.17 3.66 16.33
N GLN A 99 8.98 3.78 15.01
CA GLN A 99 8.92 5.07 14.33
C GLN A 99 7.67 5.87 14.70
N ASN A 100 6.53 5.21 14.91
CA ASN A 100 5.28 5.85 15.29
C ASN A 100 4.84 5.46 16.70
N HIS A 101 4.03 6.32 17.32
CA HIS A 101 3.32 6.01 18.56
C HIS A 101 2.31 4.87 18.33
N TRP A 102 2.07 4.00 19.32
CA TRP A 102 1.20 2.82 19.21
C TRP A 102 -0.20 3.11 18.62
N PHE A 103 -0.75 4.30 18.87
CA PHE A 103 -2.03 4.72 18.32
C PHE A 103 -1.94 4.95 16.80
N ASP A 104 -0.88 5.62 16.33
CA ASP A 104 -0.64 5.84 14.91
C ASP A 104 -0.27 4.55 14.19
N GLN A 105 0.51 3.67 14.82
CA GLN A 105 0.77 2.32 14.32
C GLN A 105 -0.52 1.56 14.05
N THR A 106 -1.44 1.58 15.02
CA THR A 106 -2.74 0.88 14.91
C THR A 106 -3.61 1.47 13.81
N LYS A 107 -3.62 2.80 13.68
CA LYS A 107 -4.33 3.49 12.58
C LYS A 107 -3.74 3.12 11.22
N ASN A 108 -2.41 3.13 11.09
CA ASN A 108 -1.71 2.76 9.87
C ASN A 108 -1.96 1.30 9.51
N ALA A 109 -1.91 0.40 10.50
CA ALA A 109 -2.18 -1.01 10.33
C ALA A 109 -3.61 -1.27 9.85
N ALA A 110 -4.60 -0.66 10.51
CA ALA A 110 -6.00 -0.79 10.12
C ALA A 110 -6.22 -0.29 8.69
N LEU A 111 -5.71 0.90 8.36
CA LEU A 111 -5.87 1.47 7.02
C LEU A 111 -5.18 0.62 5.95
N SER A 112 -3.95 0.17 6.21
CA SER A 112 -3.17 -0.66 5.28
C SER A 112 -3.86 -2.00 5.00
N LEU A 113 -4.36 -2.68 6.03
CA LEU A 113 -5.05 -3.95 5.89
C LEU A 113 -6.41 -3.80 5.18
N ILE A 114 -7.17 -2.74 5.48
CA ILE A 114 -8.45 -2.47 4.81
C ILE A 114 -8.21 -2.20 3.32
N ILE A 115 -7.27 -1.31 2.99
CA ILE A 115 -6.95 -0.99 1.60
C ILE A 115 -6.48 -2.25 0.87
N THR A 116 -5.55 -3.00 1.46
CA THR A 116 -5.06 -4.27 0.91
C THR A 116 -6.21 -5.23 0.63
N GLN A 117 -7.12 -5.39 1.59
CA GLN A 117 -8.26 -6.30 1.44
C GLN A 117 -9.23 -5.86 0.34
N LEU A 118 -9.52 -4.56 0.25
CA LEU A 118 -10.38 -4.00 -0.79
C LEU A 118 -9.76 -4.18 -2.17
N VAL A 119 -8.46 -3.87 -2.32
CA VAL A 119 -7.74 -4.04 -3.58
C VAL A 119 -7.69 -5.51 -3.98
N THR A 120 -7.31 -6.41 -3.07
CA THR A 120 -7.23 -7.84 -3.35
C THR A 120 -8.58 -8.43 -3.72
N LYS A 121 -9.66 -8.10 -3.00
CA LYS A 121 -11.02 -8.54 -3.34
C LYS A 121 -11.48 -7.95 -4.67
N GLY A 122 -11.20 -6.67 -4.93
CA GLY A 122 -11.51 -6.01 -6.19
C GLY A 122 -10.82 -6.71 -7.35
N LEU A 123 -9.52 -6.97 -7.25
CA LEU A 123 -8.76 -7.68 -8.28
C LEU A 123 -9.26 -9.11 -8.48
N LYS A 124 -9.50 -9.88 -7.40
CA LYS A 124 -10.10 -11.22 -7.48
C LYS A 124 -11.44 -11.26 -8.19
N ALA A 125 -12.23 -10.18 -8.12
CA ALA A 125 -13.51 -10.09 -8.79
C ALA A 125 -13.40 -9.69 -10.27
N ASN A 126 -12.26 -9.09 -10.68
CA ASN A 126 -12.04 -8.60 -12.04
C ASN A 126 -11.08 -9.47 -12.87
N ILE A 127 -10.25 -10.28 -12.22
CA ILE A 127 -9.32 -11.21 -12.87
C ILE A 127 -9.92 -12.61 -12.81
N ASP A 128 -10.38 -13.10 -13.95
CA ASP A 128 -10.97 -14.44 -14.09
C ASP A 128 -9.86 -15.50 -14.09
N LYS A 129 -9.62 -16.11 -12.93
CA LYS A 129 -8.61 -17.16 -12.76
C LYS A 129 -9.20 -18.32 -11.97
N GLU A 130 -9.43 -19.42 -12.68
CA GLU A 130 -9.87 -20.70 -12.12
C GLU A 130 -8.88 -21.21 -11.07
N ARG A 131 -9.41 -21.70 -9.94
CA ARG A 131 -8.61 -22.36 -8.93
C ARG A 131 -8.13 -23.73 -9.44
N PRO A 132 -6.97 -24.22 -8.98
CA PRO A 132 -6.49 -25.56 -9.33
C PRO A 132 -7.45 -26.70 -8.97
N ASN A 133 -8.36 -26.47 -7.99
CA ASN A 133 -9.38 -27.44 -7.57
C ASN A 133 -10.74 -27.25 -8.28
N GLY A 134 -10.87 -26.27 -9.19
CA GLY A 134 -12.10 -26.02 -9.95
C GLY A 134 -13.27 -25.43 -9.15
N GLU A 135 -13.07 -24.98 -7.91
CA GLU A 135 -14.17 -24.49 -7.06
C GLU A 135 -14.75 -23.14 -7.52
N ASP A 136 -13.88 -22.20 -7.92
CA ASP A 136 -14.27 -20.87 -8.40
C ASP A 136 -13.19 -20.25 -9.31
N ASN A 137 -13.51 -19.10 -9.90
CA ASN A 137 -12.57 -18.32 -10.72
C ASN A 137 -11.95 -17.11 -10.00
N ARG A 138 -11.78 -17.20 -8.68
CA ARG A 138 -11.27 -16.11 -7.84
C ARG A 138 -9.93 -16.49 -7.21
N ALA A 139 -9.06 -17.18 -7.95
CA ALA A 139 -7.77 -17.61 -7.42
C ALA A 139 -6.77 -16.45 -7.28
N PHE A 140 -6.73 -15.51 -8.24
CA PHE A 140 -5.71 -14.45 -8.29
C PHE A 140 -6.25 -13.05 -7.95
N PRO A 141 -5.52 -12.23 -7.17
CA PRO A 141 -4.32 -12.54 -6.40
C PRO A 141 -4.64 -13.28 -5.08
N SER A 142 -3.64 -13.82 -4.38
CA SER A 142 -3.83 -14.55 -3.10
C SER A 142 -4.14 -13.59 -1.93
N GLY A 143 -5.21 -13.87 -1.19
CA GLY A 143 -5.60 -13.08 -0.01
C GLY A 143 -4.62 -13.20 1.16
N HIS A 144 -4.18 -14.41 1.48
CA HIS A 144 -3.16 -14.67 2.50
C HIS A 144 -1.86 -13.95 2.18
N THR A 145 -1.38 -14.06 0.94
CA THR A 145 -0.14 -13.43 0.51
C THR A 145 -0.23 -11.90 0.58
N SER A 146 -1.35 -11.32 0.11
CA SER A 146 -1.55 -9.87 0.21
C SER A 146 -1.53 -9.39 1.66
N ALA A 147 -2.24 -10.06 2.57
CA ALA A 147 -2.30 -9.68 3.98
C ALA A 147 -0.95 -9.89 4.71
N ALA A 148 -0.22 -10.97 4.38
CA ALA A 148 1.10 -11.23 4.92
C ALA A 148 2.10 -10.15 4.50
N PHE A 149 2.10 -9.78 3.21
CA PHE A 149 2.98 -8.74 2.70
C PHE A 149 2.65 -7.37 3.29
N ALA A 150 1.37 -7.03 3.44
CA ALA A 150 0.94 -5.81 4.10
C ALA A 150 1.38 -5.74 5.57
N SER A 151 1.23 -6.84 6.31
CA SER A 151 1.68 -6.95 7.70
C SER A 151 3.19 -6.81 7.82
N ALA A 152 3.96 -7.48 6.94
CA ALA A 152 5.42 -7.37 6.90
C ALA A 152 5.88 -5.95 6.54
N THR A 153 5.20 -5.29 5.60
CA THR A 153 5.51 -3.90 5.22
C THR A 153 5.26 -2.94 6.38
N LEU A 154 4.19 -3.15 7.17
CA LEU A 154 3.94 -2.37 8.38
C LEU A 154 5.10 -2.53 9.38
N LEU A 155 5.52 -3.77 9.67
CA LEU A 155 6.64 -4.03 10.56
C LEU A 155 7.93 -3.35 10.07
N PHE A 156 8.21 -3.46 8.77
CA PHE A 156 9.36 -2.81 8.14
C PHE A 156 9.31 -1.29 8.30
N GLU A 157 8.19 -0.64 8.00
CA GLU A 157 8.10 0.83 8.14
C GLU A 157 8.15 1.30 9.60
N GLU A 158 7.74 0.47 10.57
CA GLU A 158 7.84 0.81 11.99
C GLU A 158 9.26 0.63 12.57
N PHE A 159 10.10 -0.27 12.03
CA PHE A 159 11.40 -0.61 12.63
C PHE A 159 12.62 -0.50 11.72
N ARG A 160 12.48 -0.17 10.43
CA ARG A 160 13.62 -0.08 9.48
C ARG A 160 14.79 0.75 10.00
N ASP A 161 14.52 1.85 10.70
CA ASP A 161 15.55 2.78 11.12
C ASP A 161 16.08 2.48 12.54
N SER A 162 15.29 1.82 13.36
CA SER A 162 15.57 1.60 14.79
C SER A 162 16.01 0.17 15.13
N ALA A 163 15.39 -0.81 14.50
CA ALA A 163 15.70 -2.23 14.65
C ALA A 163 15.65 -2.94 13.29
N PRO A 164 16.65 -2.73 12.41
CA PRO A 164 16.68 -3.32 11.06
C PRO A 164 16.67 -4.85 11.01
N ILE A 165 16.88 -5.52 12.15
CA ILE A 165 16.79 -6.99 12.24
C ILE A 165 15.34 -7.48 12.35
N LEU A 166 14.43 -6.62 12.81
CA LEU A 166 13.00 -6.89 12.87
C LEU A 166 12.29 -6.53 11.55
N ALA A 167 12.93 -5.65 10.76
CA ALA A 167 12.43 -5.11 9.49
C ALA A 167 12.92 -5.96 8.30
#